data_AF-A0A972UWU8-F1
#
_entry.id   AF-A0A972UWU8-F1
#
_cell.length_a   1.000
_cell.length_b   1.000
_cell.length_c   1.000
_cell.angle_alpha   90.00
_cell.angle_beta   90.00
_cell.angle_gamma   90.00
#
_symmetry.space_group_name_H-M   'P 1'
#
loop_
_entity.id
_entity.type
_entity.pdbx_description
1 polymer ?
#
loop_
_entity_poly.entity_id
_entity_poly.type
_entity_poly.pdbx_seq_one_letter_code
_entity_poly.pdbx_strand_id
1 'polypeptide(L)'
;MKKILLFLSGIFVSVYIFSQENINTKIQETFHSISSHELLDYATELSSDKYKGRLSGSPEYLEAAQWVADKFEEWSVKPANTGSYFQYFNNAYTEVFSTGKVIWHGNIGSGNDKELKFPEEFFPGSNSASGAITGELVYVGFGISAPELGWDDYSGVNMNGKIVVMETGLPYSKNDTALGKWTPYAYHRYKFKNAKEHGAAGLIY
;
A
#
# COMPACT_ATOMS: atom_id res chain seq x y z
N MET A 1 86.69 32.50 2.27
CA MET A 1 86.54 33.16 0.94
C MET A 1 86.01 32.14 -0.06
N LYS A 2 84.86 32.42 -0.70
CA LYS A 2 84.39 32.05 -2.07
C LYS A 2 84.76 30.62 -2.59
N LYS A 3 83.86 29.75 -3.06
CA LYS A 3 82.70 29.93 -3.97
C LYS A 3 81.71 28.76 -3.83
N ILE A 4 80.43 29.09 -3.92
CA ILE A 4 79.27 28.17 -3.97
C ILE A 4 79.18 27.51 -5.36
N LEU A 5 79.06 26.18 -5.35
CA LEU A 5 78.74 25.34 -6.51
C LEU A 5 77.21 25.32 -6.67
N LEU A 6 76.71 25.77 -7.82
CA LEU A 6 75.29 25.70 -8.19
C LEU A 6 75.05 24.38 -8.93
N PHE A 7 74.46 23.40 -8.24
CA PHE A 7 73.78 22.25 -8.82
C PHE A 7 72.39 22.21 -8.17
N LEU A 8 71.35 22.56 -8.92
CA LEU A 8 69.96 22.39 -8.48
C LEU A 8 69.28 21.50 -9.50
N SER A 9 69.23 20.22 -9.15
CA SER A 9 68.43 19.19 -9.82
C SER A 9 66.95 19.57 -9.76
N GLY A 10 66.26 19.44 -10.89
CA GLY A 10 64.82 19.62 -10.96
C GLY A 10 64.08 18.66 -10.02
N ILE A 11 63.31 19.24 -9.10
CA ILE A 11 62.31 18.52 -8.32
C ILE A 11 61.04 18.53 -9.18
N PHE A 12 60.78 17.43 -9.89
CA PHE A 12 59.46 17.13 -10.43
C PHE A 12 58.55 16.77 -9.25
N VAL A 13 57.81 17.75 -8.73
CA VAL A 13 56.69 17.50 -7.85
C VAL A 13 55.57 16.94 -8.72
N SER A 14 55.38 15.62 -8.71
CA SER A 14 54.19 14.99 -9.26
C SER A 14 53.00 15.36 -8.38
N VAL A 15 52.32 16.45 -8.73
CA VAL A 15 50.99 16.75 -8.20
C VAL A 15 50.05 15.70 -8.76
N TYR A 16 49.69 14.72 -7.95
CA TYR A 16 48.53 13.87 -8.24
C TYR A 16 47.29 14.75 -8.14
N ILE A 17 46.88 15.31 -9.28
CA ILE A 17 45.58 15.95 -9.45
C ILE A 17 44.55 14.81 -9.34
N PHE A 18 43.98 14.63 -8.15
CA PHE A 18 42.73 13.90 -8.03
C PHE A 18 41.68 14.70 -8.81
N SER A 19 41.42 14.29 -10.05
CA SER A 19 40.26 14.74 -10.80
C SER A 19 39.02 14.30 -10.00
N GLN A 20 38.26 15.27 -9.49
CA GLN A 20 36.94 14.99 -8.96
C GLN A 20 36.10 14.46 -10.13
N GLU A 21 35.71 13.18 -10.09
CA GLU A 21 34.69 12.65 -10.99
C GLU A 21 33.49 13.60 -10.96
N ASN A 22 33.08 14.08 -12.13
CA ASN A 22 31.93 14.95 -12.23
C ASN A 22 30.70 14.13 -11.80
N ILE A 23 30.10 14.50 -10.66
CA ILE A 23 28.94 13.82 -10.07
C ILE A 23 27.84 13.62 -11.12
N ASN A 24 27.65 14.58 -12.04
CA ASN A 24 26.67 14.46 -13.11
C ASN A 24 27.01 13.32 -14.08
N THR A 25 28.28 13.14 -14.45
CA THR A 25 28.71 12.04 -15.33
C THR A 25 28.47 10.69 -14.66
N LYS A 26 28.83 10.55 -13.38
CA LYS A 26 28.61 9.32 -12.62
C LYS A 26 27.13 8.96 -12.45
N ILE A 27 26.29 9.97 -12.21
CA ILE A 27 24.83 9.81 -12.16
C ILE A 27 24.31 9.34 -13.51
N GLN A 28 24.73 9.96 -14.62
CA GLN A 28 24.30 9.53 -15.96
C GLN A 28 24.75 8.10 -16.28
N GLU A 29 26.00 7.75 -16.01
CA GLU A 29 26.50 6.38 -16.18
C GLU A 29 25.70 5.37 -15.35
N THR A 30 25.37 5.70 -14.11
CA THR A 30 24.51 4.88 -13.24
C THR A 30 23.09 4.76 -13.80
N PHE A 31 22.51 5.85 -14.32
CA PHE A 31 21.19 5.78 -14.96
C PHE A 31 21.21 4.87 -16.19
N HIS A 32 22.29 4.90 -16.97
CA HIS A 32 22.46 4.04 -18.14
C HIS A 32 22.76 2.58 -17.79
N SER A 33 23.23 2.28 -16.57
CA SER A 33 23.42 0.90 -16.12
C SER A 33 22.11 0.23 -15.69
N ILE A 34 21.03 0.99 -15.48
CA ILE A 34 19.72 0.42 -15.13
C ILE A 34 19.13 -0.28 -16.35
N SER A 35 19.00 -1.60 -16.27
CA SER A 35 18.47 -2.44 -17.34
C SER A 35 16.98 -2.75 -17.15
N SER A 36 16.16 -2.46 -18.16
CA SER A 36 14.75 -2.87 -18.17
C SER A 36 14.56 -4.39 -18.14
N HIS A 37 15.52 -5.15 -18.70
CA HIS A 37 15.49 -6.61 -18.68
C HIS A 37 15.73 -7.13 -17.27
N GLU A 38 16.71 -6.56 -16.56
CA GLU A 38 17.00 -6.93 -15.17
C GLU A 38 15.83 -6.62 -14.24
N LEU A 39 15.19 -5.45 -14.40
CA LEU A 39 13.98 -5.09 -13.66
C LEU A 39 12.83 -6.07 -13.94
N LEU A 40 12.67 -6.50 -15.20
CA LEU A 40 11.68 -7.49 -15.57
C LEU A 40 11.99 -8.87 -14.99
N ASP A 41 13.27 -9.26 -14.93
CA ASP A 41 13.69 -10.51 -14.31
C ASP A 41 13.34 -10.53 -12.82
N TYR A 42 13.57 -9.42 -12.11
CA TYR A 42 13.16 -9.27 -10.71
C TYR A 42 11.64 -9.36 -10.53
N ALA A 43 10.88 -8.71 -11.41
CA ALA A 43 9.43 -8.80 -11.37
C ALA A 43 8.94 -10.23 -11.66
N THR A 44 9.53 -10.90 -12.65
CA THR A 44 9.20 -12.28 -13.05
C THR A 44 9.50 -13.26 -11.91
N GLU A 45 10.67 -13.13 -11.31
CA GLU A 45 11.08 -13.93 -10.16
C GLU A 45 10.12 -13.75 -8.99
N LEU A 46 9.91 -12.50 -8.53
CA LEU A 46 9.02 -12.22 -7.40
C LEU A 46 7.56 -12.60 -7.67
N SER A 47 7.10 -12.56 -8.93
CA SER A 47 5.74 -12.94 -9.32
C SER A 47 5.57 -14.41 -9.70
N SER A 48 6.64 -15.21 -9.69
CA SER A 48 6.59 -16.61 -10.10
C SER A 48 5.73 -17.48 -9.18
N ASP A 49 5.20 -18.58 -9.75
CA ASP A 49 4.31 -19.53 -9.06
C ASP A 49 4.92 -20.13 -7.79
N LYS A 50 6.25 -20.16 -7.69
CA LYS A 50 6.96 -20.70 -6.52
C LYS A 50 6.59 -19.97 -5.22
N TYR A 51 6.27 -18.68 -5.32
CA TYR A 51 5.90 -17.87 -4.17
C TYR A 51 4.39 -17.85 -3.86
N LYS A 52 3.57 -18.56 -4.65
CA LYS A 52 2.13 -18.76 -4.44
C LYS A 52 1.34 -17.50 -4.05
N GLY A 53 1.68 -16.36 -4.66
CA GLY A 53 1.01 -15.08 -4.44
C GLY A 53 1.49 -14.25 -3.24
N ARG A 54 2.49 -14.71 -2.47
CA ARG A 54 3.16 -13.93 -1.40
C ARG A 54 2.17 -13.35 -0.39
N LEU A 55 1.25 -14.17 0.12
CA LEU A 55 0.36 -13.74 1.19
C LEU A 55 1.18 -13.41 2.44
N SER A 56 0.99 -12.24 3.03
CA SER A 56 1.76 -11.81 4.22
C SER A 56 1.67 -12.86 5.33
N GLY A 57 2.83 -13.29 5.83
CA GLY A 57 2.93 -14.30 6.88
C GLY A 57 2.92 -15.75 6.37
N SER A 58 2.74 -16.01 5.07
CA SER A 58 2.88 -17.36 4.52
C SER A 58 4.35 -17.79 4.44
N PRO A 59 4.64 -19.11 4.45
CA PRO A 59 5.99 -19.62 4.21
C PRO A 59 6.59 -19.10 2.90
N GLU A 60 5.79 -19.07 1.83
CA GLU A 60 6.23 -18.62 0.51
C GLU A 60 6.52 -17.11 0.44
N TYR A 61 5.85 -16.29 1.27
CA TYR A 61 6.23 -14.89 1.44
C TYR A 61 7.63 -14.77 2.07
N LEU A 62 7.94 -15.60 3.07
CA LEU A 62 9.26 -15.60 3.70
C LEU A 62 10.36 -16.01 2.71
N GLU A 63 10.09 -16.96 1.82
CA GLU A 63 11.01 -17.30 0.73
C GLU A 63 11.26 -16.11 -0.22
N ALA A 64 10.22 -15.39 -0.61
CA ALA A 64 10.37 -14.19 -1.44
C ALA A 64 11.13 -13.08 -0.70
N ALA A 65 10.85 -12.88 0.59
CA ALA A 65 11.56 -11.91 1.41
C ALA A 65 13.04 -12.29 1.59
N GLN A 66 13.35 -13.58 1.70
CA GLN A 66 14.72 -14.08 1.72
C GLN A 66 15.44 -13.78 0.41
N TRP A 67 14.80 -14.02 -0.74
CA TRP A 67 15.41 -13.68 -2.03
C TRP A 67 15.76 -12.18 -2.14
N VAL A 68 14.91 -11.29 -1.61
CA VAL A 68 15.22 -9.85 -1.54
C VAL A 68 16.38 -9.56 -0.58
N ALA A 69 16.43 -10.24 0.58
CA ALA A 69 17.53 -10.10 1.52
C ALA A 69 18.86 -10.55 0.90
N ASP A 70 18.86 -11.64 0.12
CA ASP A 70 20.03 -12.13 -0.61
C ASP A 70 20.51 -11.10 -1.64
N LYS A 71 19.58 -10.41 -2.33
CA LYS A 71 19.92 -9.30 -3.24
C LYS A 71 20.56 -8.11 -2.50
N PHE A 72 20.04 -7.77 -1.32
CA PHE A 72 20.68 -6.73 -0.49
C PHE A 72 22.09 -7.13 -0.05
N GLU A 73 22.30 -8.38 0.31
CA GLU A 73 23.63 -8.89 0.65
C GLU A 73 24.58 -8.87 -0.57
N GLU A 74 24.11 -9.31 -1.74
CA GLU A 74 24.85 -9.24 -3.02
C GLU A 74 25.32 -7.81 -3.33
N TRP A 75 24.45 -6.83 -3.07
CA TRP A 75 24.74 -5.41 -3.26
C TRP A 75 25.49 -4.78 -2.08
N SER A 76 25.91 -5.56 -1.09
CA SER A 76 26.61 -5.09 0.12
C SER A 76 25.83 -4.05 0.92
N VAL A 77 24.50 -4.06 0.83
CA VAL A 77 23.61 -3.23 1.65
C VAL A 77 23.62 -3.80 3.06
N LYS A 78 23.83 -2.96 4.09
CA LYS A 78 23.85 -3.43 5.48
C LYS A 78 22.44 -3.58 6.04
N PRO A 79 22.19 -4.61 6.86
CA PRO A 79 20.92 -4.78 7.56
C PRO A 79 20.68 -3.64 8.57
N ALA A 80 19.42 -3.22 8.70
CA ALA A 80 19.03 -2.08 9.55
C ALA A 80 18.31 -2.49 10.85
N ASN A 81 17.86 -3.74 10.98
CA ASN A 81 17.14 -4.21 12.18
C ASN A 81 18.05 -5.08 13.07
N THR A 82 18.90 -4.45 13.87
CA THR A 82 19.81 -5.14 14.81
C THR A 82 20.63 -6.24 14.13
N GLY A 83 21.17 -5.95 12.94
CA GLY A 83 21.95 -6.91 12.15
C GLY A 83 21.13 -7.88 11.30
N SER A 84 19.79 -7.76 11.27
CA SER A 84 18.89 -8.52 10.40
C SER A 84 18.29 -7.66 9.28
N TYR A 85 18.06 -8.28 8.12
CA TYR A 85 17.25 -7.70 7.04
C TYR A 85 15.74 -7.81 7.32
N PHE A 86 15.35 -8.64 8.29
CA PHE A 86 13.95 -8.93 8.61
C PHE A 86 13.48 -8.15 9.82
N GLN A 87 12.28 -7.57 9.73
CA GLN A 87 11.54 -7.01 10.85
C GLN A 87 10.20 -7.74 11.00
N TYR A 88 10.04 -8.45 12.12
CA TYR A 88 8.82 -9.19 12.43
C TYR A 88 7.86 -8.33 13.24
N PHE A 89 6.58 -8.38 12.91
CA PHE A 89 5.51 -7.71 13.63
C PHE A 89 4.20 -8.49 13.49
N ASN A 90 3.28 -8.28 14.43
CA ASN A 90 1.95 -8.91 14.36
C ASN A 90 1.14 -8.27 13.24
N ASN A 91 0.65 -9.11 12.32
CA ASN A 91 -0.25 -8.70 11.26
C ASN A 91 -1.62 -9.37 11.48
N ALA A 92 -2.68 -8.58 11.43
CA ALA A 92 -4.04 -9.11 11.49
C ALA A 92 -4.39 -9.73 10.14
N TYR A 93 -4.84 -10.98 10.14
CA TYR A 93 -5.27 -11.69 8.94
C TYR A 93 -6.70 -12.19 9.09
N THR A 94 -7.31 -12.48 7.95
CA THR A 94 -8.64 -13.07 7.86
C THR A 94 -8.58 -14.28 6.96
N GLU A 95 -9.11 -15.40 7.43
CA GLU A 95 -9.32 -16.59 6.62
C GLU A 95 -10.74 -16.57 6.04
N VAL A 96 -10.84 -16.68 4.72
CA VAL A 96 -12.12 -16.71 4.01
C VAL A 96 -12.46 -18.16 3.69
N PHE A 97 -13.33 -18.76 4.50
CA PHE A 97 -13.77 -20.15 4.31
C PHE A 97 -14.87 -20.31 3.26
N SER A 98 -15.63 -19.24 3.01
CA SER A 98 -16.72 -19.19 2.03
C SER A 98 -16.84 -17.78 1.47
N THR A 99 -17.18 -17.68 0.20
CA THR A 99 -17.47 -16.40 -0.46
C THR A 99 -18.76 -15.77 0.03
N GLY A 100 -19.61 -16.53 0.72
CA GLY A 100 -20.95 -16.10 1.13
C GLY A 100 -21.90 -15.98 -0.06
N LYS A 101 -23.04 -15.32 0.18
CA LYS A 101 -24.08 -15.05 -0.81
C LYS A 101 -24.63 -13.65 -0.61
N VAL A 102 -24.94 -12.95 -1.70
CA VAL A 102 -25.64 -11.68 -1.67
C VAL A 102 -26.90 -11.82 -2.52
N ILE A 103 -28.05 -11.48 -1.93
CA ILE A 103 -29.34 -11.50 -2.62
C ILE A 103 -29.92 -10.10 -2.59
N TRP A 104 -30.14 -9.53 -3.77
CA TRP A 104 -30.88 -8.29 -3.94
C TRP A 104 -32.37 -8.61 -4.03
N HIS A 105 -33.15 -8.15 -3.05
CA HIS A 105 -34.59 -8.42 -2.98
C HIS A 105 -35.45 -7.40 -3.76
N GLY A 106 -34.85 -6.36 -4.36
CA GLY A 106 -35.60 -5.23 -4.90
C GLY A 106 -36.47 -4.58 -3.83
N ASN A 107 -37.78 -4.51 -4.07
CA ASN A 107 -38.73 -4.30 -2.98
C ASN A 107 -38.93 -5.63 -2.25
N ILE A 108 -38.65 -5.66 -0.94
CA ILE A 108 -38.83 -6.85 -0.11
C ILE A 108 -40.24 -7.41 -0.30
N GLY A 109 -40.34 -8.69 -0.68
CA GLY A 109 -41.61 -9.37 -0.95
C GLY A 109 -42.14 -9.25 -2.40
N SER A 110 -41.42 -8.58 -3.30
CA SER A 110 -41.81 -8.47 -4.72
C SER A 110 -41.58 -9.74 -5.54
N GLY A 111 -40.82 -10.71 -5.02
CA GLY A 111 -40.45 -11.95 -5.72
C GLY A 111 -39.38 -11.77 -6.80
N ASN A 112 -38.81 -10.57 -6.94
CA ASN A 112 -37.74 -10.25 -7.90
C ASN A 112 -36.35 -10.41 -7.29
N ASP A 113 -36.14 -11.51 -6.55
CA ASP A 113 -34.86 -11.79 -5.91
C ASP A 113 -33.78 -12.06 -6.97
N LYS A 114 -32.66 -11.35 -6.87
CA LYS A 114 -31.47 -11.59 -7.69
C LYS A 114 -30.32 -12.00 -6.79
N GLU A 115 -29.92 -13.26 -6.89
CA GLU A 115 -28.64 -13.71 -6.32
C GLU A 115 -27.49 -13.15 -7.18
N LEU A 116 -26.57 -12.43 -6.53
CA LEU A 116 -25.36 -11.90 -7.18
C LEU A 116 -24.31 -13.00 -7.35
N LYS A 117 -23.54 -12.93 -8.43
CA LYS A 117 -22.48 -13.89 -8.75
C LYS A 117 -21.13 -13.44 -8.23
N PHE A 118 -20.40 -14.37 -7.60
CA PHE A 118 -19.00 -14.19 -7.27
C PHE A 118 -18.13 -14.81 -8.37
N PRO A 119 -17.03 -14.16 -8.80
CA PRO A 119 -16.52 -12.85 -8.35
C PRO A 119 -17.07 -11.64 -9.13
N GLU A 120 -17.98 -11.84 -10.09
CA GLU A 120 -18.31 -10.80 -11.09
C GLU A 120 -19.12 -9.63 -10.53
N GLU A 121 -19.97 -9.87 -9.54
CA GLU A 121 -20.94 -8.89 -9.02
C GLU A 121 -20.70 -8.54 -7.55
N PHE A 122 -19.92 -9.32 -6.80
CA PHE A 122 -19.53 -8.97 -5.44
C PHE A 122 -18.24 -9.66 -4.99
N PHE A 123 -17.57 -9.04 -4.01
CA PHE A 123 -16.46 -9.62 -3.27
C PHE A 123 -16.66 -9.41 -1.76
N PRO A 124 -16.47 -10.45 -0.92
CA PRO A 124 -16.47 -10.25 0.53
C PRO A 124 -15.24 -9.43 0.95
N GLY A 125 -15.47 -8.37 1.73
CA GLY A 125 -14.39 -7.60 2.32
C GLY A 125 -13.54 -8.43 3.29
N SER A 126 -12.23 -8.26 3.27
CA SER A 126 -11.30 -8.97 4.18
C SER A 126 -11.52 -8.64 5.67
N ASN A 127 -12.27 -7.60 5.99
CA ASN A 127 -12.59 -7.20 7.36
C ASN A 127 -14.05 -7.54 7.76
N SER A 128 -14.74 -8.36 6.97
CA SER A 128 -16.13 -8.74 7.24
C SER A 128 -16.23 -9.77 8.36
N ALA A 129 -17.26 -9.63 9.19
CA ALA A 129 -17.66 -10.66 10.15
C ALA A 129 -18.45 -11.78 9.44
N SER A 130 -18.46 -12.97 10.03
CA SER A 130 -19.37 -14.05 9.63
C SER A 130 -20.78 -13.78 10.13
N GLY A 131 -21.79 -14.12 9.32
CA GLY A 131 -23.20 -14.00 9.69
C GLY A 131 -24.10 -13.81 8.47
N ALA A 132 -25.41 -13.68 8.74
CA ALA A 132 -26.40 -13.32 7.74
C ALA A 132 -27.20 -12.12 8.24
N ILE A 133 -27.40 -11.16 7.34
CA ILE A 133 -28.21 -9.97 7.59
C ILE A 133 -29.11 -9.71 6.39
N THR A 134 -30.27 -9.13 6.64
CA THR A 134 -31.18 -8.59 5.61
C THR A 134 -31.66 -7.26 6.13
N GLY A 135 -31.56 -6.22 5.31
CA GLY A 135 -31.89 -4.87 5.73
C GLY A 135 -32.09 -3.94 4.55
N GLU A 136 -32.75 -2.82 4.82
CA GLU A 136 -32.88 -1.72 3.87
C GLU A 136 -31.50 -1.16 3.51
N LEU A 137 -31.27 -0.89 2.23
CA LEU A 137 -30.07 -0.22 1.75
C LEU A 137 -30.25 1.29 1.88
N VAL A 138 -29.26 1.96 2.47
CA VAL A 138 -29.25 3.42 2.59
C VAL A 138 -27.93 3.97 2.06
N TYR A 139 -28.03 4.87 1.09
CA TYR A 139 -26.87 5.56 0.54
C TYR A 139 -26.43 6.72 1.45
N VAL A 140 -25.14 6.75 1.81
CA VAL A 140 -24.56 7.73 2.76
C VAL A 140 -23.28 8.36 2.20
N GLY A 141 -23.25 8.74 0.91
CA GLY A 141 -22.10 9.46 0.35
C GLY A 141 -20.79 8.69 0.55
N PHE A 142 -19.81 9.30 1.23
CA PHE A 142 -18.53 8.65 1.55
C PHE A 142 -18.53 7.94 2.92
N GLY A 143 -19.63 7.95 3.67
CA GLY A 143 -19.69 7.38 5.02
C GLY A 143 -18.79 8.10 6.03
N ILE A 144 -18.60 9.41 5.87
CA ILE A 144 -17.71 10.23 6.71
C ILE A 144 -18.51 11.12 7.65
N SER A 145 -18.10 11.14 8.92
CA SER A 145 -18.50 12.11 9.92
C SER A 145 -17.27 12.85 10.42
N ALA A 146 -17.06 14.07 9.91
CA ALA A 146 -15.95 14.96 10.16
C ALA A 146 -16.46 16.37 10.54
N PRO A 147 -16.98 16.56 11.77
CA PRO A 147 -17.57 17.83 12.20
C PRO A 147 -16.61 19.02 12.10
N GLU A 148 -15.31 18.79 12.30
CA GLU A 148 -14.26 19.81 12.18
C GLU A 148 -14.01 20.28 10.73
N LEU A 149 -14.51 19.52 9.76
CA LEU A 149 -14.55 19.89 8.34
C LEU A 149 -15.96 20.31 7.90
N GLY A 150 -16.92 20.35 8.83
CA GLY A 150 -18.32 20.66 8.53
C GLY A 150 -19.01 19.61 7.66
N TRP A 151 -18.55 18.35 7.70
CA TRP A 151 -19.04 17.27 6.85
C TRP A 151 -19.60 16.13 7.69
N ASP A 152 -20.83 15.70 7.40
CA ASP A 152 -21.41 14.50 8.01
C ASP A 152 -22.41 13.83 7.06
N ASP A 153 -21.98 12.73 6.45
CA ASP A 153 -22.78 11.93 5.52
C ASP A 153 -23.94 11.19 6.22
N TYR A 154 -23.89 11.06 7.54
CA TYR A 154 -24.95 10.41 8.32
C TYR A 154 -25.95 11.42 8.90
N SER A 155 -25.77 12.73 8.63
CA SER A 155 -26.63 13.77 9.17
C SER A 155 -28.09 13.56 8.77
N GLY A 156 -28.96 13.38 9.76
CA GLY A 156 -30.40 13.12 9.53
C GLY A 156 -30.74 11.70 9.05
N VAL A 157 -29.77 10.79 8.99
CA VAL A 157 -29.96 9.40 8.53
C VAL A 157 -30.09 8.45 9.72
N ASN A 158 -31.15 7.64 9.75
CA ASN A 158 -31.30 6.55 10.74
C ASN A 158 -30.78 5.23 10.16
N MET A 159 -29.66 4.74 10.68
CA MET A 159 -28.98 3.54 10.20
C MET A 159 -29.24 2.27 11.03
N ASN A 160 -30.03 2.36 12.11
CA ASN A 160 -30.29 1.22 12.99
C ASN A 160 -30.87 0.02 12.22
N GLY A 161 -30.10 -1.07 12.15
CA GLY A 161 -30.50 -2.31 11.48
C GLY A 161 -30.45 -2.26 9.94
N LYS A 162 -29.98 -1.17 9.36
CA LYS A 162 -29.89 -0.97 7.90
C LYS A 162 -28.50 -1.27 7.36
N ILE A 163 -28.39 -1.42 6.04
CA ILE A 163 -27.13 -1.69 5.34
C ILE A 163 -26.68 -0.40 4.65
N VAL A 164 -25.46 0.04 4.95
CA VAL A 164 -24.83 1.19 4.29
C VAL A 164 -24.49 0.84 2.84
N VAL A 165 -24.77 1.77 1.94
CA VAL A 165 -24.16 1.86 0.60
C VAL A 165 -23.38 3.17 0.54
N MET A 166 -22.10 3.13 0.19
CA MET A 166 -21.25 4.33 0.16
C MET A 166 -20.22 4.28 -0.95
N GLU A 167 -19.68 5.44 -1.28
CA GLU A 167 -18.57 5.61 -2.21
C GLU A 167 -17.22 5.26 -1.59
N THR A 168 -16.32 4.78 -2.43
CA THR A 168 -14.90 4.63 -2.07
C THR A 168 -14.20 5.99 -2.02
N GLY A 169 -13.15 6.10 -1.20
CA GLY A 169 -12.33 7.30 -1.14
C GLY A 169 -12.92 8.43 -0.29
N LEU A 170 -12.83 9.66 -0.80
CA LEU A 170 -13.06 10.91 -0.06
C LEU A 170 -13.84 11.91 -0.94
N PRO A 171 -14.53 12.91 -0.34
CA PRO A 171 -15.20 14.02 -1.04
C PRO A 171 -14.20 15.02 -1.64
N TYR A 172 -13.16 14.54 -2.32
CA TYR A 172 -12.10 15.34 -2.89
C TYR A 172 -12.57 16.12 -4.12
N SER A 173 -12.21 17.40 -4.18
CA SER A 173 -12.25 18.20 -5.40
C SER A 173 -10.84 18.62 -5.80
N LYS A 174 -10.59 18.73 -7.11
CA LYS A 174 -9.25 19.06 -7.64
C LYS A 174 -8.72 20.35 -7.02
N ASN A 175 -7.50 20.31 -6.49
CA ASN A 175 -6.81 21.39 -5.77
C ASN A 175 -7.31 21.68 -4.34
N ASP A 176 -7.94 20.71 -3.66
CA ASP A 176 -8.30 20.86 -2.25
C ASP A 176 -7.04 20.93 -1.35
N THR A 177 -6.80 22.11 -0.76
CA THR A 177 -5.72 22.35 0.21
C THR A 177 -5.96 21.61 1.54
N ALA A 178 -7.16 21.07 1.76
CA ALA A 178 -7.53 20.26 2.91
C ALA A 178 -7.33 18.76 2.72
N LEU A 179 -6.72 18.28 1.61
CA LEU A 179 -6.47 16.85 1.38
C LEU A 179 -5.81 16.13 2.58
N GLY A 180 -4.85 16.78 3.24
CA GLY A 180 -4.22 16.24 4.45
C GLY A 180 -5.21 16.03 5.61
N LYS A 181 -6.23 16.90 5.74
CA LYS A 181 -7.27 16.78 6.76
C LYS A 181 -8.25 15.64 6.48
N TRP A 182 -8.44 15.28 5.20
CA TRP A 182 -9.28 14.14 4.81
C TRP A 182 -8.62 12.78 5.03
N THR A 183 -7.28 12.73 5.14
CA THR A 183 -6.53 11.46 5.21
C THR A 183 -7.03 10.47 6.27
N PRO A 184 -7.35 10.88 7.51
CA PRO A 184 -7.88 9.96 8.53
C PRO A 184 -9.19 9.27 8.11
N TYR A 185 -9.98 9.92 7.24
CA TYR A 185 -11.30 9.47 6.78
C TYR A 185 -11.25 8.56 5.55
N ALA A 186 -10.10 8.44 4.90
CA ALA A 186 -9.94 7.64 3.68
C ALA A 186 -9.94 6.13 3.95
N TYR A 187 -9.55 5.73 5.16
CA TYR A 187 -9.29 4.34 5.48
C TYR A 187 -10.58 3.55 5.71
N HIS A 188 -10.67 2.34 5.13
CA HIS A 188 -11.80 1.43 5.34
C HIS A 188 -12.09 1.17 6.83
N ARG A 189 -11.05 1.05 7.66
CA ARG A 189 -11.21 0.84 9.11
C ARG A 189 -11.99 1.96 9.79
N TYR A 190 -11.78 3.20 9.37
CA TYR A 190 -12.58 4.32 9.86
C TYR A 190 -14.04 4.17 9.39
N LYS A 191 -14.27 3.97 8.10
CA LYS A 191 -15.63 3.88 7.52
C LYS A 191 -16.45 2.74 8.14
N PHE A 192 -15.86 1.56 8.35
CA PHE A 192 -16.51 0.45 9.05
C PHE A 192 -16.90 0.81 10.47
N LYS A 193 -15.98 1.44 11.21
CA LYS A 193 -16.23 1.87 12.59
C LYS A 193 -17.35 2.91 12.62
N ASN A 194 -17.30 3.91 11.74
CA ASN A 194 -18.27 4.99 11.69
C ASN A 194 -19.68 4.46 11.35
N ALA A 195 -19.80 3.59 10.35
CA ALA A 195 -21.08 2.95 10.02
C ALA A 195 -21.67 2.17 11.21
N LYS A 196 -20.82 1.39 11.90
CA LYS A 196 -21.22 0.66 13.11
C LYS A 196 -21.68 1.58 14.24
N GLU A 197 -20.97 2.69 14.47
CA GLU A 197 -21.33 3.68 15.50
C GLU A 197 -22.68 4.36 15.21
N HIS A 198 -23.07 4.46 13.93
CA HIS A 198 -24.39 4.92 13.51
C HIS A 198 -25.48 3.83 13.53
N GLY A 199 -25.14 2.59 13.92
CA GLY A 199 -26.09 1.49 14.08
C GLY A 199 -26.31 0.63 12.82
N ALA A 200 -25.48 0.80 11.79
CA ALA A 200 -25.54 -0.03 10.59
C ALA A 200 -25.29 -1.50 10.92
N ALA A 201 -26.10 -2.38 10.31
CA ALA A 201 -25.98 -3.83 10.43
C ALA A 201 -25.10 -4.46 9.32
N GLY A 202 -24.87 -3.72 8.24
CA GLY A 202 -24.03 -4.14 7.11
C GLY A 202 -23.51 -2.95 6.32
N LEU A 203 -22.58 -3.20 5.43
CA LEU A 203 -21.92 -2.14 4.65
C LEU A 203 -21.47 -2.69 3.28
N ILE A 204 -21.73 -1.93 2.22
CA ILE A 204 -21.39 -2.19 0.81
C ILE A 204 -20.76 -0.92 0.21
N TYR A 205 -19.70 -1.07 -0.59
CA TYR A 205 -19.03 -0.01 -1.35
C TYR A 205 -18.26 -0.58 -2.54
#